data_AF-A0A2M8K9G7-F1
#
_entry.id   AF-A0A2M8K9G7-F1
#
_cell.length_a   1.000
_cell.length_b   1.000
_cell.length_c   1.000
_cell.angle_alpha   90.00
_cell.angle_beta   90.00
_cell.angle_gamma   90.00
#
_symmetry.space_group_name_H-M   'P 1'
#
loop_
_entity.id
_entity.type
_entity.pdbx_description
1 polymer ?
#
loop_
_entity_poly.entity_id
_entity_poly.type
_entity_poly.pdbx_seq_one_letter_code
_entity_poly.pdbx_strand_id
1 'polypeptide(L)'
;MTRNDEQTDQPDEALEQCRKALEISLSNFTTDHTEVISRMQEIVEILLKQKQFAEALKEIEQLKKLSASNKKIKIAMLEMKGRIKQVGARSGFRSRATKKYTTKKPKSD
;
A
#
# COMPACT_ATOMS: atom_id res chain seq x y z
N MET A 1 -20.96 -30.30 -10.58
CA MET A 1 -19.52 -30.00 -10.75
C MET A 1 -19.39 -28.63 -11.40
N THR A 2 -19.16 -27.59 -10.58
CA THR A 2 -18.64 -26.29 -11.01
C THR A 2 -17.90 -25.72 -9.80
N ARG A 3 -16.63 -26.12 -9.66
CA ARG A 3 -15.65 -25.39 -8.85
C ARG A 3 -15.35 -24.10 -9.61
N ASN A 4 -15.80 -22.95 -9.13
CA ASN A 4 -15.28 -21.67 -9.57
C ASN A 4 -15.29 -20.70 -8.38
N ASP A 5 -14.08 -20.40 -7.93
CA ASP A 5 -13.68 -19.20 -7.20
C ASP A 5 -14.24 -18.98 -5.79
N GLU A 6 -13.88 -19.88 -4.89
CA GLU A 6 -13.74 -19.60 -3.45
C GLU A 6 -12.48 -18.74 -3.20
N GLN A 7 -12.35 -17.61 -3.91
CA GLN A 7 -11.34 -16.61 -3.60
C GLN A 7 -11.86 -15.76 -2.44
N THR A 8 -11.79 -16.34 -1.23
CA THR A 8 -11.84 -15.69 0.09
C THR A 8 -12.17 -14.19 0.06
N ASP A 9 -13.45 -13.87 -0.17
CA ASP A 9 -14.04 -12.53 -0.12
C ASP A 9 -14.31 -12.18 1.36
N GLN A 10 -13.32 -12.42 2.21
CA GLN A 10 -13.28 -11.80 3.52
C GLN A 10 -12.41 -10.57 3.35
N PRO A 11 -12.99 -9.37 3.22
CA PRO A 11 -12.27 -8.18 3.61
C PRO A 11 -11.87 -8.41 5.07
N ASP A 12 -10.59 -8.71 5.29
CA ASP A 12 -9.95 -8.85 6.60
C ASP A 12 -10.57 -7.81 7.54
N GLU A 13 -11.30 -8.22 8.58
CA GLU A 13 -11.86 -7.28 9.56
C GLU A 13 -10.77 -6.30 10.04
N ALA A 14 -9.52 -6.79 10.13
CA ALA A 14 -8.33 -6.00 10.41
C ALA A 14 -8.17 -4.78 9.46
N LEU A 15 -8.39 -4.96 8.16
CA LEU A 15 -8.27 -3.91 7.17
C LEU A 15 -9.39 -2.87 7.29
N GLU A 16 -10.63 -3.31 7.54
CA GLU A 16 -11.75 -2.39 7.78
C GLU A 16 -11.56 -1.60 9.09
N GLN A 17 -11.11 -2.26 10.16
CA GLN A 17 -10.78 -1.62 11.42
C GLN A 17 -9.65 -0.59 11.27
N CYS A 18 -8.59 -0.93 10.51
CA CYS A 18 -7.50 0.01 10.23
C CYS A 18 -7.97 1.23 9.41
N ARG A 19 -8.87 1.04 8.43
CA ARG A 19 -9.46 2.14 7.65
C ARG A 19 -10.31 3.06 8.53
N LYS A 20 -11.17 2.51 9.41
CA LYS A 20 -11.96 3.29 10.36
C LYS A 20 -11.08 4.07 11.33
N ALA A 21 -10.04 3.44 11.86
CA ALA A 21 -9.06 4.10 12.72
C ALA A 21 -8.36 5.25 12.00
N LEU A 22 -7.95 5.06 10.74
CA LEU A 22 -7.37 6.11 9.92
C LEU A 22 -8.34 7.27 9.72
N GLU A 23 -9.62 7.02 9.42
CA GLU A 23 -10.64 8.06 9.25
C GLU A 23 -10.82 8.91 10.52
N ILE A 24 -10.85 8.27 11.69
CA ILE A 24 -10.91 8.95 12.98
C ILE A 24 -9.64 9.80 13.19
N SER A 25 -8.45 9.24 12.93
CA SER A 25 -7.17 9.95 12.99
C SER A 25 -7.12 11.14 12.02
N LEU A 26 -7.77 11.06 10.86
CA LEU A 26 -7.83 12.15 9.89
C LEU A 26 -8.81 13.27 10.29
N SER A 27 -9.93 12.91 10.91
CA SER A 27 -10.96 13.85 11.38
C SER A 27 -10.48 14.67 12.58
N ASN A 28 -9.66 14.06 13.44
CA ASN A 28 -9.01 14.75 14.54
C ASN A 28 -7.83 15.58 14.01
N PHE A 29 -8.06 16.88 13.77
CA PHE A 29 -7.09 17.80 13.15
C PHE A 29 -5.78 18.03 13.92
N THR A 30 -5.65 17.44 15.11
CA THR A 30 -4.46 17.47 15.97
C THR A 30 -3.63 16.18 15.92
N THR A 31 -4.02 15.19 15.12
CA THR A 31 -3.41 13.85 15.18
C THR A 31 -1.93 13.89 14.84
N ASP A 32 -1.13 13.30 15.73
CA ASP A 32 0.28 13.06 15.52
C ASP A 32 0.47 12.35 14.18
N HIS A 33 1.20 12.99 13.28
CA HIS A 33 1.45 12.47 11.94
C HIS A 33 2.06 11.07 11.95
N THR A 34 2.67 10.67 13.07
CA THR A 34 3.18 9.32 13.31
C THR A 34 2.05 8.29 13.33
N GLU A 35 0.90 8.58 13.96
CA GLU A 35 -0.21 7.64 14.06
C GLU A 35 -0.85 7.40 12.69
N VAL A 36 -1.08 8.47 11.91
CA VAL A 36 -1.57 8.39 10.52
C VAL A 36 -0.63 7.54 9.65
N ILE A 37 0.69 7.72 9.81
CA ILE A 37 1.69 6.93 9.06
C ILE A 37 1.62 5.46 9.46
N SER A 38 1.62 5.15 10.76
CA SER A 38 1.57 3.77 11.26
C SER A 38 0.32 3.04 10.77
N ARG A 39 -0.86 3.67 10.87
CA ARG A 39 -2.12 3.09 10.37
C ARG A 39 -2.09 2.84 8.88
N MET A 40 -1.55 3.77 8.08
CA MET A 40 -1.42 3.55 6.64
C MET A 40 -0.42 2.43 6.33
N GLN A 41 0.67 2.32 7.07
CA GLN A 41 1.63 1.22 6.90
C GLN A 41 0.98 -0.14 7.18
N GLU A 42 0.18 -0.26 8.24
CA GLU A 42 -0.59 -1.47 8.55
C GLU A 42 -1.51 -1.86 7.39
N ILE A 43 -2.30 -0.91 6.87
CA ILE A 43 -3.19 -1.14 5.72
C ILE A 43 -2.39 -1.62 4.49
N VAL A 44 -1.30 -0.95 4.16
CA VAL A 44 -0.45 -1.31 3.03
C VAL A 44 0.13 -2.71 3.22
N GLU A 45 0.61 -3.07 4.41
CA GLU A 45 1.16 -4.39 4.68
C GLU A 45 0.12 -5.51 4.55
N ILE A 46 -1.11 -5.30 5.03
CA ILE A 46 -2.21 -6.24 4.86
C ILE A 46 -2.51 -6.45 3.37
N LEU A 47 -2.66 -5.36 2.61
CA LEU A 47 -2.92 -5.43 1.16
C LEU A 47 -1.77 -6.09 0.39
N LEU A 48 -0.52 -5.89 0.82
CA LEU A 48 0.63 -6.57 0.22
C LEU A 48 0.61 -8.08 0.49
N LYS A 49 0.22 -8.52 1.69
CA LYS A 49 0.05 -9.95 2.02
C LYS A 49 -1.07 -10.57 1.18
N GLN A 50 -2.16 -9.84 0.98
CA GLN A 50 -3.29 -10.23 0.13
C GLN A 50 -2.98 -10.10 -1.38
N LYS A 51 -1.78 -9.63 -1.76
CA LYS A 51 -1.38 -9.35 -3.15
C LYS A 51 -2.27 -8.33 -3.87
N GLN A 52 -3.03 -7.52 -3.13
CA GLN A 52 -3.88 -6.43 -3.64
C GLN A 52 -3.07 -5.14 -3.83
N PHE A 53 -2.07 -5.20 -4.74
CA PHE A 53 -1.15 -4.09 -4.98
C PHE A 53 -1.81 -2.82 -5.53
N ALA A 54 -2.89 -2.98 -6.31
CA ALA A 54 -3.62 -1.85 -6.88
C ALA A 54 -4.39 -1.07 -5.80
N GLU A 55 -5.01 -1.79 -4.86
CA GLU A 55 -5.69 -1.18 -3.72
C GLU A 55 -4.70 -0.50 -2.78
N ALA A 56 -3.55 -1.12 -2.52
CA ALA A 56 -2.49 -0.50 -1.71
C ALA A 56 -2.05 0.86 -2.27
N LEU A 57 -1.95 0.98 -3.61
CA LEU A 57 -1.66 2.25 -4.26
C LEU A 57 -2.80 3.28 -4.13
N LYS A 58 -4.05 2.83 -4.15
CA LYS A 58 -5.23 3.69 -3.98
C LYS A 58 -5.34 4.22 -2.55
N GLU A 59 -5.01 3.42 -1.55
CA GLU A 59 -5.01 3.84 -0.14
C GLU A 59 -3.98 4.94 0.13
N ILE A 60 -2.74 4.76 -0.34
CA ILE A 60 -1.70 5.78 -0.13
C ILE A 60 -1.99 7.08 -0.90
N GLU A 61 -2.83 7.08 -1.93
CA GLU A 61 -3.25 8.31 -2.61
C GLU A 61 -4.14 9.20 -1.74
N GLN A 62 -4.84 8.65 -0.75
CA GLN A 62 -5.62 9.44 0.21
C GLN A 62 -4.73 10.38 1.04
N LEU A 63 -3.49 9.96 1.32
CA LEU A 63 -2.50 10.79 2.02
C LEU A 63 -1.96 11.95 1.18
N LYS A 64 -2.25 12.01 -0.12
CA LYS A 64 -1.67 13.02 -1.02
C LYS A 64 -1.96 14.45 -0.56
N LYS A 65 -3.18 14.72 -0.07
CA LYS A 65 -3.55 16.04 0.48
C LYS A 65 -2.72 16.41 1.70
N LEU A 66 -2.52 15.46 2.62
CA LEU A 66 -1.70 15.66 3.82
C LEU A 66 -0.21 15.76 3.53
N SER A 67 0.26 15.03 2.51
CA SER A 67 1.67 15.04 2.08
C SER A 67 2.12 16.40 1.52
N ALA A 68 1.18 17.24 1.08
CA ALA A 68 1.48 18.60 0.63
C ALA A 68 1.88 19.48 1.81
N SER A 69 1.23 19.31 2.96
CA SER A 69 1.45 20.11 4.17
C SER A 69 2.48 19.48 5.12
N ASN A 70 2.69 18.16 5.05
CA ASN A 70 3.56 17.44 5.96
C ASN A 70 4.65 16.61 5.25
N LYS A 71 5.92 16.97 5.50
CA LYS A 71 7.09 16.31 4.92
C LYS A 71 7.27 14.86 5.39
N LYS A 72 6.96 14.53 6.65
CA LYS A 72 7.06 13.15 7.17
C LYS A 72 6.07 12.23 6.47
N ILE A 73 4.82 12.67 6.33
CA ILE A 73 3.78 11.93 5.60
C ILE A 73 4.20 11.74 4.13
N LYS A 74 4.77 12.78 3.51
CA LYS A 74 5.29 12.70 2.14
C LYS A 74 6.40 11.65 1.98
N ILE A 75 7.37 11.62 2.89
CA ILE A 75 8.45 10.63 2.87
C ILE A 75 7.87 9.22 3.03
N ALA A 76 7.04 8.99 4.05
CA ALA A 76 6.42 7.69 4.28
C ALA A 76 5.58 7.22 3.09
N MET A 77 4.81 8.12 2.46
CA MET A 77 4.03 7.82 1.25
C MET A 77 4.92 7.36 0.09
N LEU A 78 6.07 8.01 -0.13
CA LEU A 78 7.02 7.62 -1.18
C LEU A 78 7.68 6.27 -0.88
N GLU A 79 8.03 6.01 0.38
CA GLU A 79 8.58 4.72 0.83
C GLU A 79 7.59 3.58 0.62
N MET A 80 6.34 3.76 1.08
CA MET A 80 5.26 2.78 0.88
C MET A 80 5.02 2.52 -0.60
N LYS A 81 4.98 3.56 -1.44
CA LYS A 81 4.85 3.42 -2.90
C LYS A 81 6.01 2.61 -3.52
N GLY A 82 7.23 2.85 -3.05
CA GLY A 82 8.42 2.09 -3.46
C GLY A 82 8.31 0.62 -3.10
N ARG A 83 7.95 0.33 -1.84
CA ARG A 83 7.76 -1.03 -1.32
C ARG A 83 6.68 -1.78 -2.09
N ILE A 84 5.52 -1.17 -2.35
CA ILE A 84 4.44 -1.77 -3.14
C ILE A 84 4.92 -2.15 -4.55
N LYS A 85 5.66 -1.26 -5.22
CA LYS A 85 6.22 -1.55 -6.55
C LYS A 85 7.24 -2.68 -6.52
N GLN A 86 8.13 -2.70 -5.52
CA GLN A 86 9.17 -3.72 -5.39
C GLN A 86 8.57 -5.10 -5.10
N VAL A 87 7.66 -5.18 -4.12
CA VAL A 87 6.98 -6.42 -3.75
C VAL A 87 6.10 -6.90 -4.91
N GLY A 88 5.31 -6.00 -5.52
CA GLY A 88 4.51 -6.33 -6.70
C GLY A 88 5.34 -6.90 -7.85
N ALA A 89 6.48 -6.27 -8.17
CA ALA A 89 7.38 -6.77 -9.21
C ALA A 89 7.94 -8.17 -8.89
N ARG A 90 8.27 -8.45 -7.62
CA ARG A 90 8.73 -9.79 -7.16
C ARG A 90 7.61 -10.84 -7.23
N SER A 91 6.36 -10.43 -6.98
CA SER A 91 5.19 -11.31 -7.02
C SER A 91 4.63 -11.55 -8.43
N GLY A 92 5.28 -11.03 -9.48
CA GLY A 92 4.79 -11.14 -10.85
C GLY A 92 3.70 -10.12 -11.24
N PHE A 93 3.30 -9.24 -10.30
CA PHE A 93 2.41 -8.12 -10.58
C PHE A 93 3.17 -7.04 -11.37
N ARG A 94 3.13 -7.16 -12.70
CA ARG A 94 3.63 -6.14 -13.61
C ARG A 94 2.56 -5.06 -13.77
N SER A 95 2.62 -4.03 -12.91
CA SER A 95 1.90 -2.79 -13.18
C SER A 95 2.27 -2.33 -14.61
N ARG A 96 1.27 -1.98 -15.43
CA ARG A 96 1.43 -1.55 -16.85
C ARG A 96 2.49 -0.43 -17.03
N ALA A 97 2.90 0.24 -15.96
CA ALA A 97 3.90 1.30 -15.96
C ALA A 97 5.38 0.85 -15.95
N THR A 98 5.72 -0.43 -15.74
CA THR A 98 7.13 -0.86 -15.60
C THR A 98 7.69 -1.67 -16.78
N LYS A 99 7.36 -1.30 -18.03
CA LYS A 99 8.05 -1.83 -19.23
C LYS A 99 9.39 -1.11 -19.54
N LYS A 100 9.99 -0.39 -18.59
CA LYS A 100 11.16 0.49 -18.87
C LYS A 100 12.42 0.26 -18.02
N TYR A 101 12.54 -0.83 -17.26
CA TYR A 101 13.82 -1.22 -16.65
C TYR A 101 13.99 -2.73 -16.67
N THR A 102 14.10 -3.30 -17.87
CA THR A 102 14.90 -4.51 -18.04
C THR A 102 16.37 -4.09 -18.11
N THR A 103 17.27 -4.99 -17.71
CA THR A 103 18.74 -4.88 -17.64
C THR A 103 19.26 -4.26 -16.35
N LYS A 104 19.72 -5.12 -15.42
CA LYS A 104 21.13 -5.54 -15.38
C LYS A 104 21.21 -7.02 -14.98
N LYS A 105 21.92 -7.80 -15.79
CA LYS A 105 22.25 -9.23 -15.59
C LYS A 105 23.09 -9.41 -14.31
N PRO A 106 23.04 -10.56 -13.64
CA PRO A 106 24.04 -10.92 -12.64
C PRO A 106 25.37 -11.17 -13.36
N LYS A 107 26.45 -10.56 -12.85
CA LYS A 107 27.81 -11.02 -13.15
C LYS A 107 28.11 -12.13 -12.14
N SER A 108 28.20 -13.35 -12.63
CA SER A 108 28.96 -14.40 -11.96
C SER A 108 30.43 -14.16 -12.24
N ASP A 109 31.25 -14.21 -11.20
CA ASP A 109 32.66 -14.60 -11.26
C ASP A 109 32.82 -15.79 -10.30
#